data_AF-Q4DBV6-F1
#
_entry.id   AF-Q4DBV6-F1
#
_cell.length_a   1.000
_cell.length_b   1.000
_cell.length_c   1.000
_cell.angle_alpha   90.00
_cell.angle_beta   90.00
_cell.angle_gamma   90.00
#
_symmetry.space_group_name_H-M   'P 1'
#
loop_
_entity.id
_entity.type
_entity.pdbx_description
1 polymer ?
#
loop_
_entity_poly.entity_id
_entity_poly.type
_entity_poly.pdbx_seq_one_letter_code
_entity_poly.pdbx_strand_id
1 'polypeptide(L)'
;MHSERLKALRELSSLLKEKKNVPQELWGMAGMKVGARLKDVEKEIVAMKKNVSKDIKSQMMEEQQTMLEDEAKRHGVTVEELVGKTQEEREFNMQLKRNRERARDGDRVKKEVQRQTDLGEYDMAVDYV
;
A
#
# COMPACT_ATOMS: atom_id res chain seq x y z
N MET A 1 19.95 -4.23 17.79
CA MET A 1 20.07 -5.66 17.42
C MET A 1 19.94 -5.91 15.91
N HIS A 2 18.77 -5.70 15.28
CA HIS A 2 18.62 -6.05 13.85
C HIS A 2 19.50 -5.23 12.89
N SER A 3 19.78 -3.97 13.22
CA SER A 3 20.60 -3.06 12.40
C SER A 3 22.04 -3.53 12.24
N GLU A 4 22.69 -3.94 13.33
CA GLU A 4 24.08 -4.41 13.34
C GLU A 4 24.23 -5.73 12.58
N ARG A 5 23.34 -6.69 12.83
CA ARG A 5 23.30 -7.96 12.10
C ARG A 5 23.08 -7.75 10.59
N LEU A 6 22.20 -6.80 10.22
CA LEU A 6 21.95 -6.48 8.81
C LEU A 6 23.16 -5.78 8.16
N LYS A 7 23.90 -4.94 8.90
CA LYS A 7 25.16 -4.36 8.42
C LYS A 7 26.20 -5.45 8.17
N ALA A 8 26.40 -6.34 9.14
CA ALA A 8 27.32 -7.47 9.02
C ALA A 8 26.96 -8.38 7.82
N LEU A 9 25.68 -8.71 7.64
CA LEU A 9 25.23 -9.48 6.47
C LEU A 9 25.50 -8.78 5.14
N ARG A 10 25.34 -7.45 5.06
CA ARG A 10 25.64 -6.66 3.85
C ARG A 10 27.14 -6.67 3.56
N GLU A 11 27.97 -6.45 4.57
CA GLU A 11 29.43 -6.52 4.44
C GLU A 11 29.89 -7.91 4.00
N LEU A 12 29.37 -8.97 4.64
CA LEU A 12 29.59 -10.35 4.21
C LEU A 12 29.23 -10.56 2.74
N SER A 13 28.07 -10.06 2.32
CA SER A 13 27.63 -10.20 0.93
C SER A 13 28.53 -9.46 -0.06
N SER A 14 29.09 -8.30 0.32
CA SER A 14 30.03 -7.54 -0.50
C SER A 14 31.37 -8.27 -0.62
N LEU A 15 31.94 -8.72 0.51
CA LEU A 15 33.21 -9.43 0.53
C LEU A 15 33.15 -10.76 -0.24
N LEU A 16 32.04 -11.50 -0.11
CA LEU A 16 31.81 -12.74 -0.86
C LEU A 16 31.65 -12.48 -2.37
N LYS A 17 31.04 -11.35 -2.77
CA LYS A 17 30.96 -10.94 -4.18
C LYS A 17 32.33 -10.57 -4.73
N GLU A 18 33.15 -9.89 -3.94
CA GLU A 18 34.51 -9.48 -4.29
C GLU A 18 35.54 -10.62 -4.16
N LYS A 19 35.12 -11.83 -3.73
CA LYS A 19 35.99 -12.98 -3.46
C LYS A 19 37.16 -12.68 -2.51
N LYS A 20 36.96 -11.74 -1.58
CA LYS A 20 37.96 -11.37 -0.57
C LYS A 20 37.89 -12.29 0.64
N ASN A 21 38.99 -12.35 1.40
CA ASN A 21 39.02 -13.06 2.68
C ASN A 21 38.03 -12.40 3.64
N VAL A 22 37.12 -13.21 4.18
CA VAL A 22 36.07 -12.76 5.09
C VAL A 22 36.51 -13.02 6.54
N PRO A 23 36.63 -11.99 7.40
CA PRO A 23 36.91 -12.16 8.82
C PRO A 23 35.89 -13.09 9.52
N GLN A 24 36.37 -13.96 10.41
CA GLN A 24 35.51 -14.90 11.15
C GLN A 24 34.49 -14.17 12.04
N GLU A 25 34.83 -12.99 12.53
CA GLU A 25 33.98 -12.14 13.37
C GLU A 25 32.70 -11.71 12.63
N LEU A 26 32.78 -11.43 11.32
CA LEU A 26 31.61 -11.04 10.52
C LEU A 26 30.58 -12.16 10.43
N TRP A 27 31.04 -13.43 10.36
CA TRP A 27 30.15 -14.58 10.40
C TRP A 27 29.40 -14.68 11.73
N GLY A 28 30.10 -14.43 12.84
CA GLY A 28 29.52 -14.37 14.19
C GLY A 28 28.50 -13.25 14.33
N MET A 29 28.84 -12.03 13.92
CA MET A 29 27.93 -10.86 13.96
C MET A 29 26.70 -11.04 13.06
N ALA A 30 26.86 -11.71 11.92
CA ALA A 30 25.75 -12.04 11.03
C ALA A 30 24.89 -13.21 11.53
N GLY A 31 25.37 -13.98 12.50
CA GLY A 31 24.73 -15.21 12.98
C GLY A 31 24.69 -16.33 11.93
N MET A 32 25.70 -16.38 11.05
CA MET A 32 25.78 -17.34 9.95
C MET A 32 26.95 -18.30 10.16
N LYS A 33 26.81 -19.55 9.68
CA LYS A 33 27.92 -20.52 9.72
C LYS A 33 29.05 -20.08 8.79
N VAL A 34 30.29 -20.22 9.25
CA VAL A 34 31.49 -19.90 8.45
C VAL A 34 31.47 -20.73 7.17
N GLY A 35 31.61 -20.07 6.01
CA GLY A 35 31.60 -20.72 4.70
C GLY A 35 30.22 -20.90 4.07
N ALA A 36 29.16 -20.25 4.59
CA ALA A 36 27.87 -20.22 3.92
C ALA A 36 27.99 -19.60 2.51
N ARG A 37 27.16 -20.06 1.56
CA ARG A 37 27.23 -19.57 0.18
C ARG A 37 26.67 -18.15 0.11
N LEU A 38 27.10 -17.37 -0.87
CA LEU A 38 26.56 -16.04 -1.15
C LEU A 38 25.02 -16.05 -1.23
N LYS A 39 24.43 -17.08 -1.85
CA LYS A 39 22.97 -17.25 -1.94
C LYS A 39 22.29 -17.37 -0.58
N ASP A 40 22.93 -18.02 0.39
CA ASP A 40 22.38 -18.19 1.73
C ASP A 40 22.43 -16.88 2.51
N VAL A 41 23.52 -16.12 2.37
CA VAL A 41 23.66 -14.77 2.94
C VAL A 41 22.61 -13.82 2.36
N GLU A 42 22.40 -13.85 1.04
CA GLU A 42 21.37 -13.03 0.38
C GLU A 42 19.95 -13.39 0.83
N LYS A 43 19.65 -14.69 1.00
CA LYS A 43 18.38 -15.14 1.57
C LYS A 43 18.19 -14.62 3.00
N GLU A 44 19.22 -14.67 3.82
CA GLU A 44 19.15 -14.19 5.20
C GLU A 44 18.94 -12.66 5.26
N ILE A 45 19.58 -11.90 4.37
CA ILE A 45 19.33 -10.45 4.23
C ILE A 45 17.84 -10.19 3.93
N VAL A 46 17.26 -10.94 2.98
CA VAL A 46 15.85 -10.79 2.61
C VAL A 46 14.94 -11.19 3.77
N ALA A 47 15.23 -12.28 4.46
CA ALA A 47 14.47 -12.75 5.62
C ALA A 47 14.50 -11.71 6.76
N MET A 48 15.69 -11.18 7.09
CA MET A 48 15.85 -10.14 8.10
C MET A 48 15.10 -8.86 7.74
N LYS A 49 15.17 -8.40 6.48
CA LYS A 49 14.39 -7.24 6.02
C LYS A 49 12.87 -7.48 6.16
N LYS A 50 12.41 -8.69 5.83
CA LYS A 50 10.99 -9.06 5.97
C LYS A 50 10.56 -9.07 7.43
N ASN A 51 11.38 -9.60 8.34
CA ASN A 51 11.08 -9.62 9.77
C ASN A 51 11.01 -8.20 10.33
N VAL A 52 12.00 -7.35 10.05
CA VAL A 52 11.96 -5.93 10.46
C VAL A 52 10.71 -5.24 9.93
N SER A 53 10.32 -5.50 8.67
CA SER A 53 9.08 -4.93 8.12
C SER A 53 7.82 -5.47 8.80
N LYS A 54 7.78 -6.74 9.21
CA LYS A 54 6.67 -7.31 9.97
C LYS A 54 6.60 -6.71 11.37
N ASP A 55 7.74 -6.56 12.05
CA ASP A 55 7.81 -5.99 13.39
C ASP A 55 7.32 -4.53 13.39
N ILE A 56 7.78 -3.73 12.42
CA ILE A 56 7.29 -2.35 12.23
C ILE A 56 5.77 -2.35 11.99
N LYS A 57 5.27 -3.25 11.14
CA LYS A 57 3.82 -3.36 10.90
C LYS A 57 3.06 -3.75 12.16
N SER A 58 3.58 -4.67 12.97
CA SER A 58 2.97 -5.06 14.24
C SER A 58 2.90 -3.87 15.19
N GLN A 59 4.02 -3.16 15.36
CA GLN A 59 4.10 -1.97 16.20
C GLN A 59 3.13 -0.88 15.73
N MET A 60 3.07 -0.61 14.43
CA MET A 60 2.11 0.36 13.88
C MET A 60 0.65 -0.07 14.10
N MET A 61 0.34 -1.37 13.98
CA MET A 61 -1.00 -1.89 14.25
C MET A 61 -1.37 -1.78 15.74
N GLU A 62 -0.43 -2.07 16.63
CA GLU A 62 -0.59 -1.90 18.08
C GLU A 62 -0.79 -0.41 18.43
N GLU A 63 0.05 0.48 17.91
CA GLU A 63 -0.10 1.93 18.08
C GLU A 63 -1.47 2.40 17.55
N GLN A 64 -1.87 1.97 16.35
CA GLN A 64 -3.17 2.31 15.79
C GLN A 64 -4.33 1.81 16.65
N GLN A 65 -4.22 0.59 17.20
CA GLN A 65 -5.23 0.03 18.09
C GLN A 65 -5.31 0.83 19.40
N THR A 66 -4.19 1.20 20.01
CA THR A 66 -4.18 2.04 21.22
C THR A 66 -4.79 3.43 20.97
N MET A 67 -4.50 4.02 19.80
CA MET A 67 -5.09 5.30 19.39
C MET A 67 -6.61 5.19 19.21
N LEU A 68 -7.09 4.12 18.58
CA LEU A 68 -8.53 3.86 18.43
C LEU A 68 -9.21 3.63 19.78
N GLU A 69 -8.58 2.89 20.70
CA GLU A 69 -9.08 2.69 22.06
C GLU A 69 -9.16 4.00 22.84
N ASP A 70 -8.17 4.88 22.70
CA ASP A 70 -8.15 6.19 23.34
C ASP A 70 -9.19 7.15 22.73
N GLU A 71 -9.37 7.14 21.42
CA GLU A 71 -10.43 7.88 20.74
C GLU A 71 -11.82 7.39 21.17
N ALA A 72 -12.02 6.07 21.23
CA ALA A 72 -13.26 5.48 21.69
C ALA A 72 -13.59 5.91 23.14
N LYS A 73 -12.59 5.87 24.04
CA LYS A 73 -12.72 6.38 25.42
C LYS A 73 -13.07 7.87 25.46
N ARG A 74 -12.45 8.71 24.63
CA ARG A 74 -12.75 10.16 24.56
C ARG A 74 -14.18 10.45 24.14
N HIS A 75 -14.73 9.67 23.22
CA HIS A 75 -16.11 9.82 22.77
C HIS A 75 -17.12 9.13 23.68
N GLY A 76 -16.67 8.31 24.64
CA GLY A 76 -17.56 7.52 25.50
C GLY A 76 -18.27 6.40 24.73
N VAL A 77 -17.62 5.87 23.69
CA VAL A 77 -18.17 4.91 22.74
C VAL A 77 -17.28 3.65 22.75
N THR A 78 -17.79 2.50 22.33
CA THR A 78 -16.94 1.31 22.08
C THR A 78 -16.09 1.50 20.81
N VAL A 79 -14.97 0.77 20.71
CA VAL A 79 -14.11 0.80 19.50
C VAL A 79 -14.87 0.34 18.26
N GLU A 80 -15.72 -0.67 18.41
CA GLU A 80 -16.55 -1.21 17.31
C GLU A 80 -17.51 -0.16 16.76
N GLU A 81 -18.19 0.58 17.64
CA GLU A 81 -19.09 1.67 17.25
C GLU A 81 -18.33 2.85 16.63
N LEU A 82 -17.13 3.18 17.13
CA LEU A 82 -16.29 4.22 16.52
C LEU A 82 -15.89 3.82 15.08
N VAL A 83 -15.38 2.60 14.92
CA VAL A 83 -15.02 2.04 13.60
C VAL A 83 -16.24 1.99 12.69
N GLY A 84 -17.39 1.54 13.20
CA GLY A 84 -18.66 1.52 12.46
C GLY A 84 -19.07 2.90 11.95
N LYS A 85 -19.08 3.92 12.82
CA LYS A 85 -19.39 5.31 12.43
C LYS A 85 -18.45 5.83 11.33
N THR A 86 -17.14 5.58 11.46
CA THR A 86 -16.17 6.00 10.43
C THR A 86 -16.37 5.26 9.10
N GLN A 87 -16.78 4.00 9.13
CA GLN A 87 -17.08 3.23 7.94
C GLN A 87 -18.36 3.73 7.26
N GLU A 88 -19.43 3.97 8.02
CA GLU A 88 -20.69 4.55 7.52
C GLU A 88 -20.45 5.91 6.86
N GLU A 89 -19.66 6.78 7.50
CA GLU A 89 -19.32 8.09 6.93
C GLU A 89 -18.53 7.96 5.62
N ARG A 90 -17.58 7.02 5.55
CA ARG A 90 -16.84 6.73 4.31
C ARG A 90 -17.75 6.21 3.21
N GLU A 91 -18.64 5.28 3.52
CA GLU A 91 -19.60 4.71 2.57
C GLU A 91 -20.57 5.78 2.07
N PHE A 92 -21.10 6.62 2.95
CA PHE A 92 -21.95 7.76 2.60
C PHE A 92 -21.23 8.73 1.65
N ASN A 93 -19.98 9.11 1.96
CA ASN A 93 -19.18 9.97 1.10
C ASN A 93 -18.91 9.34 -0.28
N MET A 94 -18.65 8.03 -0.32
CA MET A 94 -18.48 7.28 -1.57
C MET A 94 -19.77 7.22 -2.40
N GLN A 95 -20.92 7.02 -1.76
CA GLN A 95 -22.22 7.07 -2.42
C GLN A 95 -22.52 8.46 -2.98
N LEU A 96 -22.24 9.52 -2.23
CA LEU A 96 -22.40 10.90 -2.69
C LEU A 96 -21.53 11.18 -3.93
N LYS A 97 -20.28 10.69 -3.94
CA LYS A 97 -19.39 10.77 -5.10
C LYS A 97 -19.97 10.04 -6.32
N ARG A 98 -20.45 8.80 -6.13
CA ARG A 98 -21.09 8.01 -7.20
C ARG A 98 -22.36 8.67 -7.74
N ASN A 99 -23.15 9.31 -6.88
CA ASN A 99 -24.35 10.03 -7.30
C ASN A 99 -24.00 11.28 -8.13
N ARG A 100 -22.96 12.02 -7.73
CA ARG A 100 -22.43 13.15 -8.51
C ARG A 100 -21.89 12.71 -9.87
N GLU A 101 -21.21 11.58 -9.92
CA GLU A 101 -20.71 10.98 -11.17
C GLU A 101 -21.87 10.58 -12.09
N ARG A 102 -22.87 9.84 -11.57
CA ARG A 102 -24.08 9.50 -12.32
C ARG A 102 -24.83 10.71 -12.86
N ALA A 103 -24.94 11.79 -12.08
CA ALA A 103 -25.57 13.03 -12.55
C ALA A 103 -24.80 13.64 -13.74
N ARG A 104 -23.46 13.70 -13.66
CA ARG A 104 -22.62 14.20 -14.75
C ARG A 104 -22.72 13.34 -16.00
N ASP A 105 -22.75 12.03 -15.86
CA ASP A 105 -22.90 11.12 -17.00
C ASP A 105 -24.29 11.21 -17.62
N GLY A 106 -25.34 11.36 -16.79
CA GLY A 106 -26.70 11.65 -17.27
C GLY A 106 -26.77 12.94 -18.08
N ASP A 107 -26.10 14.00 -17.63
CA ASP A 107 -26.02 15.27 -18.38
C ASP A 107 -25.24 15.13 -19.69
N ARG A 108 -24.19 14.30 -19.72
CA ARG A 108 -23.45 13.99 -20.96
C ARG A 108 -24.32 13.24 -21.96
N VAL A 109 -25.07 12.23 -21.51
CA VAL A 109 -26.00 11.47 -22.36
C VAL A 109 -27.08 12.40 -22.90
N LYS A 110 -27.68 13.26 -22.07
CA LYS A 110 -28.66 14.26 -22.55
C LYS A 110 -28.10 15.19 -23.61
N LYS A 111 -26.88 15.70 -23.42
CA LYS A 111 -26.19 16.53 -24.42
C LYS A 111 -25.92 15.77 -25.71
N GLU A 112 -25.59 14.48 -25.63
CA GLU A 112 -25.36 13.64 -26.80
C GLU A 112 -26.66 13.33 -27.55
N VAL A 113 -27.74 13.01 -26.82
CA VAL A 113 -29.07 12.83 -27.41
C VAL A 113 -29.53 14.13 -28.09
N GLN A 114 -29.35 15.28 -27.44
CA GLN A 114 -29.68 16.58 -28.04
C GLN A 114 -28.88 16.85 -29.32
N ARG A 115 -27.57 16.54 -29.32
CA ARG A 115 -26.75 16.65 -30.53
C ARG A 115 -27.29 15.78 -31.67
N GLN A 116 -27.68 14.53 -31.37
CA GLN A 116 -28.21 13.61 -32.37
C GLN A 116 -29.58 14.05 -32.91
N THR A 117 -30.46 14.58 -32.05
CA THR A 117 -31.76 15.12 -32.50
C THR A 117 -31.56 16.37 -33.35
N ASP A 118 -30.66 17.27 -32.96
CA ASP A 118 -30.34 18.46 -33.73
C ASP A 118 -29.76 18.07 -35.11
N LEU A 119 -28.82 17.10 -35.15
CA LEU A 119 -28.27 16.57 -36.40
C LEU A 119 -29.33 15.92 -37.30
N GLY A 120 -30.29 15.18 -36.73
CA GLY A 120 -31.38 14.54 -37.48
C GLY A 120 -32.36 15.52 -38.13
N GLU A 121 -32.51 16.72 -37.57
CA GLU A 121 -33.29 17.79 -38.21
C GLU A 121 -32.53 18.46 -39.37
N TYR A 122 -31.19 18.41 -39.38
CA TYR A 122 -30.36 19.00 -40.45
C TYR A 122 -30.07 18.05 -41.63
N ASP A 123 -30.39 16.75 -41.54
CA ASP A 123 -30.13 15.78 -42.64
C ASP A 123 -31.27 15.67 -43.67
N MET A 124 -32.23 16.61 -43.66
CA MET A 124 -33.37 16.66 -44.58
C MET A 124 -33.15 17.57 -45.81
N ALA A 125 -31.95 18.09 -46.06
CA ALA A 125 -31.75 19.13 -47.08
C ALA A 125 -30.40 19.10 -47.82
N VAL A 126 -29.79 17.93 -48.07
CA VAL A 126 -28.63 17.86 -48.96
C VAL A 126 -28.92 16.96 -50.17
N ASP A 127 -29.52 17.58 -51.19
CA ASP A 127 -29.57 17.02 -52.54
C ASP A 127 -28.14 16.84 -53.06
N TYR A 128 -27.73 15.58 -53.23
CA TYR A 128 -26.63 15.20 -54.11
C TYR A 128 -27.21 14.41 -55.28
N VAL A 129 -27.40 15.11 -56.41
CA VAL A 129 -27.59 14.67 -57.82
C VAL A 129 -28.54 13.50 -58.10
#